data_AF-A0A7J4RYI1-F1
#
_entry.id   AF-A0A7J4RYI1-F1
#
_cell.length_a   1.000
_cell.length_b   1.000
_cell.length_c   1.000
_cell.angle_alpha   90.00
_cell.angle_beta   90.00
_cell.angle_gamma   90.00
#
_symmetry.space_group_name_H-M   'P 1'
#
loop_
_entity.id
_entity.type
_entity.pdbx_description
1 polymer ?
#
loop_
_entity_poly.entity_id
_entity_poly.type
_entity_poly.pdbx_seq_one_letter_code
_entity_poly.pdbx_strand_id
1 'polypeptide(L)' 'MTDGVNHQSGVLSLVVDKSIASSVQQKLLDSDLVNSDYRTTNLRQRIAIPIVEKEVVMGLEWFDESKHQISIIDLDSNP' A
#
# COMPACT_ATOMS: atom_id res chain seq x y z
N MET A 1 15.58 -15.39 -26.58
CA MET A 1 14.80 -14.13 -26.59
C MET A 1 14.32 -13.95 -25.17
N THR A 2 14.70 -12.83 -24.57
CA THR A 2 14.65 -12.59 -23.13
C THR A 2 13.22 -12.69 -22.61
N ASP A 3 13.12 -13.46 -21.52
CA ASP A 3 12.07 -13.52 -20.53
C ASP A 3 11.14 -12.31 -20.57
N GLY A 4 9.84 -12.56 -20.72
CA GLY A 4 8.81 -11.54 -20.64
C GLY A 4 8.89 -10.87 -19.27
N VAL A 5 9.60 -9.75 -19.21
CA VAL A 5 9.48 -8.75 -18.15
C VAL A 5 8.03 -8.30 -18.17
N ASN A 6 7.22 -9.04 -17.44
CA ASN A 6 5.90 -8.65 -17.02
C ASN A 6 6.14 -7.39 -16.20
N HIS A 7 6.05 -6.22 -16.84
CA HIS A 7 6.00 -4.95 -16.15
C HIS A 7 4.80 -5.08 -15.22
N GLN A 8 5.03 -5.52 -13.98
CA GLN A 8 4.08 -5.35 -12.92
C GLN A 8 4.05 -3.84 -12.68
N SER A 9 3.36 -3.10 -13.55
CA SER A 9 3.09 -1.66 -13.43
C SER A 9 2.17 -1.34 -12.25
N GLY A 10 2.11 -2.24 -11.26
CA GLY A 10 1.36 -2.02 -10.05
C GLY A 10 2.27 -1.41 -9.00
N VAL A 11 1.63 -0.68 -8.11
CA VAL A 11 2.23 0.04 -7.00
C VAL A 11 2.12 -0.83 -5.76
N LEU A 12 3.22 -0.93 -5.03
CA LEU A 12 3.24 -1.61 -3.74
C LEU A 12 2.28 -0.89 -2.79
N SER A 13 1.25 -1.59 -2.35
CA SER A 13 0.15 -0.99 -1.62
C SER A 13 -0.24 -1.83 -0.42
N LEU A 14 -0.44 -1.16 0.71
CA LEU A 14 -1.04 -1.73 1.90
C LEU A 14 -2.56 -1.68 1.79
N VAL A 15 -3.17 -2.84 1.64
CA VAL A 15 -4.61 -3.01 1.60
C VAL A 15 -5.14 -3.26 3.01
N VAL A 16 -6.01 -2.37 3.46
CA VAL A 16 -6.62 -2.43 4.80
C VAL A 16 -8.12 -2.18 4.72
N ASP A 17 -8.87 -2.66 5.71
CA ASP A 17 -10.30 -2.36 5.80
C ASP A 17 -10.53 -0.86 6.01
N LYS A 18 -11.59 -0.32 5.41
CA LYS A 18 -11.98 1.09 5.56
C LYS A 18 -12.12 1.52 7.03
N SER A 19 -12.54 0.61 7.90
CA SER A 19 -12.75 0.88 9.32
C SER A 19 -11.47 1.26 10.06
N ILE A 20 -10.31 0.77 9.61
CA ILE A 20 -8.99 1.05 10.19
C ILE A 20 -8.09 1.86 9.26
N ALA A 21 -8.51 2.09 8.01
CA ALA A 21 -7.71 2.72 6.97
C ALA A 21 -7.19 4.10 7.37
N SER A 22 -8.04 4.95 7.96
CA SER A 22 -7.62 6.28 8.40
C SER A 22 -6.52 6.21 9.47
N SER A 23 -6.64 5.30 10.43
CA SER A 23 -5.63 5.10 11.49
C SER A 23 -4.32 4.56 10.93
N VAL A 24 -4.39 3.61 10.01
CA VAL A 24 -3.21 3.04 9.34
C VAL A 24 -2.52 4.07 8.45
N GLN A 25 -3.29 4.84 7.68
CA GLN A 25 -2.78 5.89 6.83
C GLN A 25 -2.04 6.96 7.64
N GLN A 26 -2.59 7.38 8.77
CA GLN A 26 -1.91 8.33 9.67
C GLN A 26 -0.59 7.78 10.20
N LYS A 27 -0.55 6.50 10.60
CA LYS A 27 0.69 5.85 11.06
C LYS A 27 1.75 5.77 9.95
N LEU A 28 1.34 5.45 8.73
CA LEU A 28 2.24 5.42 7.59
C LEU A 28 2.76 6.81 7.23
N LEU A 29 1.91 7.85 7.31
CA LEU A 29 2.32 9.24 7.08
C LEU A 29 3.32 9.71 8.14
N ASP A 30 3.08 9.38 9.41
CA ASP A 30 3.98 9.72 10.53
C ASP A 30 5.35 9.07 10.38
N SER A 31 5.39 7.87 9.80
CA SER A 31 6.64 7.13 9.52
C SER A 31 7.25 7.45 8.14
N ASP A 32 6.68 8.38 7.36
CA ASP A 32 7.09 8.70 5.98
C ASP A 32 7.11 7.48 5.03
N LEU A 33 6.23 6.50 5.27
CA LEU A 33 6.16 5.26 4.50
C LEU A 33 5.11 5.28 3.39
N VAL A 34 4.31 6.33 3.30
CA VAL A 34 3.34 6.50 2.22
C VAL A 34 4.05 6.97 0.96
N ASN A 35 3.88 6.21 -0.13
CA ASN A 35 4.37 6.65 -1.42
C ASN A 35 3.42 7.73 -1.97
N SER A 36 3.84 8.99 -1.83
CA SER A 36 3.07 10.18 -2.22
C SER A 36 3.00 10.40 -3.73
N ASP A 37 3.76 9.63 -4.51
CA ASP A 37 3.69 9.62 -5.97
C ASP A 37 2.38 9.01 -6.47
N TYR A 38 1.65 8.29 -5.62
CA TYR A 38 0.39 7.63 -5.94
C TYR A 38 -0.72 7.99 -4.96
N ARG A 39 -1.96 7.93 -5.43
CA ARG A 39 -3.13 8.19 -4.60
C ARG A 39 -3.66 6.90 -3.97
N THR A 40 -4.17 7.01 -2.74
CA THR A 40 -4.89 5.92 -2.08
C THR A 40 -6.14 5.54 -2.88
N THR A 41 -6.28 4.28 -3.27
CA THR A 41 -7.44 3.80 -4.03
C THR A 41 -8.45 3.12 -3.14
N ASN A 42 -9.72 3.43 -3.35
CA ASN A 42 -10.82 2.88 -2.60
C ASN A 42 -11.33 1.57 -3.23
N LEU A 43 -11.19 0.45 -2.52
CA LEU A 43 -11.55 -0.90 -2.97
C LEU A 43 -12.82 -1.41 -2.26
N ARG A 44 -13.97 -0.78 -2.53
CA ARG A 44 -15.31 -1.10 -1.97
C ARG A 44 -15.39 -1.12 -0.43
N GLN A 45 -14.85 -2.15 0.22
CA GLN A 45 -14.78 -2.29 1.69
C GLN A 45 -13.36 -2.07 2.22
N ARG A 46 -12.35 -2.04 1.35
CA ARG A 46 -10.95 -1.83 1.70
C ARG A 46 -10.43 -0.55 1.05
N ILE A 47 -9.26 -0.11 1.49
CA ILE A 47 -8.48 0.97 0.89
C ILE A 47 -7.08 0.44 0.65
N ALA A 48 -6.56 0.71 -0.55
CA ALA A 48 -5.17 0.47 -0.91
C ALA A 48 -4.39 1.75 -0.67
N ILE A 49 -3.43 1.69 0.25
CA ILE A 49 -2.55 2.81 0.58
C ILE A 49 -1.19 2.54 -0.06
N PRO A 50 -0.71 3.37 -0.99
CA PRO A 50 0.59 3.18 -1.61
C PRO A 50 1.69 3.32 -0.56
N ILE A 51 2.62 2.36 -0.52
CA ILE A 51 3.74 2.33 0.42
C ILE A 51 5.07 2.28 -0.33
N VAL A 52 6.11 2.87 0.24
CA VAL A 52 7.45 2.89 -0.35
C VAL A 52 8.18 1.57 -0.14
N GLU A 53 8.02 0.92 1.03
CA GLU A 53 8.80 -0.26 1.39
C GLU A 53 8.00 -1.25 2.24
N LYS A 54 7.84 -2.49 1.74
CA LYS A 54 7.07 -3.54 2.45
C LYS A 54 7.75 -3.99 3.74
N GLU A 55 9.07 -4.12 3.74
CA GLU A 55 9.81 -4.75 4.84
C GLU A 55 9.72 -3.90 6.10
N VAL A 56 9.81 -2.58 5.94
CA VAL A 56 9.62 -1.64 7.04
C VAL A 56 8.18 -1.70 7.55
N VAL A 57 7.18 -1.68 6.65
CA VAL A 57 5.76 -1.77 7.05
C VAL A 57 5.46 -3.05 7.81
N MET A 58 6.04 -4.19 7.41
CA MET A 58 5.89 -5.47 8.10
C MET A 58 6.61 -5.50 9.46
N GLY A 59 7.64 -4.68 9.65
CA GLY A 59 8.37 -4.56 10.91
C GLY A 59 7.73 -3.65 11.96
N LEU A 60 6.62 -2.97 11.63
CA LEU A 60 5.95 -2.07 12.56
C LEU A 60 5.12 -2.85 13.59
N GLU A 61 5.18 -2.45 14.86
CA GLU A 61 4.47 -3.15 15.95
C GLU A 61 2.94 -3.18 15.78
N TRP A 62 2.39 -2.22 15.04
CA TRP A 62 0.96 -2.15 14.77
C TRP A 62 0.56 -2.96 13.53
N PHE A 63 1.51 -3.44 12.74
CA PHE A 63 1.23 -4.21 11.55
C PHE A 63 0.74 -5.62 11.94
N ASP A 64 -0.41 -6.00 11.40
CA ASP A 64 -1.08 -7.25 11.67
C ASP A 64 -1.38 -7.94 10.33
N GLU A 65 -0.73 -9.07 10.06
CA GLU A 65 -0.87 -9.83 8.80
C GLU A 65 -2.29 -10.36 8.57
N SER A 66 -3.11 -10.47 9.62
CA SER A 66 -4.52 -10.89 9.49
C SER A 66 -5.43 -9.74 9.08
N LYS A 67 -5.05 -8.49 9.36
CA LYS A 67 -5.83 -7.28 9.06
C LYS A 67 -5.26 -6.45 7.92
N HIS A 68 -3.96 -6.54 7.67
CA HIS A 68 -3.23 -5.79 6.68
C HIS A 68 -2.67 -6.72 5.61
N GLN A 69 -2.98 -6.42 4.36
CA GLN A 69 -2.54 -7.22 3.23
C GLN A 69 -1.70 -6.35 2.31
N ILE A 70 -0.43 -6.69 2.10
CA ILE A 70 0.40 -6.00 1.13
C ILE A 70 0.17 -6.64 -0.24
N SER A 71 -0.24 -5.84 -1.21
CA SER A 71 -0.49 -6.26 -2.58
C SER A 71 0.05 -5.23 -3.56
N ILE A 72 0.43 -5.70 -4.75
CA ILE A 72 0.79 -4.83 -5.86
C ILE A 72 -0.50 -4.53 -6.63
N ILE A 73 -0.92 -3.25 -6.63
CA ILE A 73 -2.19 -2.81 -7.22
C ILE A 73 -1.90 -1.66 -8.18
N ASP A 74 -2.56 -1.68 -9.33
CA ASP A 74 -2.55 -0.56 -10.26
C ASP A 74 -3.20 0.67 -9.60
N LEU A 75 -2.39 1.65 -9.23
CA LEU A 75 -2.84 2.90 -8.60
C LEU A 75 -2.59 4.06 -9.56
N ASP A 76 -3.50 5.03 -9.51
CA ASP A 76 -3.38 6.28 -10.26
C ASP A 76 -2.24 7.11 -9.65
N SER A 77 -1.29 7.50 -10.50
CA SER A 77 -0.21 8.41 -10.13
C SER A 77 -0.78 9.79 -9.80
N ASN A 78 -0.20 10.46 -8.81
CA ASN A 78 -0.55 11.83 -8.49
C ASN A 78 0.07 12.77 -9.56
N PRO A 79 -0.72 13.62 -10.25
CA PRO A 79 -0.22 14.54 -11.27
C PRO A 79 0.55 15.73 -10.69
#